data_AF-A0AAU6HVN7-F1
#
_entry.id   AF-A0AAU6HVN7-F1
#
_cell.length_a   1.000
_cell.length_b   1.000
_cell.length_c   1.000
_cell.angle_alpha   90.00
_cell.angle_beta   90.00
_cell.angle_gamma   90.00
#
_symmetry.space_group_name_H-M   'P 1'
#
loop_
_entity.id
_entity.type
_entity.pdbx_description
1 polymer ?
#
loop_
_entity_poly.entity_id
_entity_poly.type
_entity_poly.pdbx_seq_one_letter_code
_entity_poly.pdbx_strand_id
1 'polypeptide(L)'
;MTVTAASPALLHAVGDRALTWLDNHREHFRLTPGDFADNATVTERLKPIGELALNMQVLFREGVAGSRQKARAGQLLDFAWRELLDGGNVLARLQYDEPLSPVPLEVYATFHELGRRHPGLEETLEVCRRTTTWTTLEMVPNRRLGVLNAERKLGLPPSSDFDQAMARTWLGQLPEPWTVQLHIAYDITHTVFHLTNWGEAPERIPPAVAEYLTRYLPAWLEDWADLEHWDLLGELLVVDACLPRPALDAELWERYAAAQSPTGAMPIHQQMPQGDPAEVFDQVHHPTLVAAFASAMATSRAMSAVG
;
A
#
# COMPACT_ATOMS: atom_id res chain seq x y z
N MET A 1 -17.63 -14.83 19.66
CA MET A 1 -18.85 -14.09 19.26
C MET A 1 -18.91 -14.15 17.74
N THR A 2 -20.10 -14.20 17.13
CA THR A 2 -20.23 -14.13 15.67
C THR A 2 -20.04 -12.69 15.22
N VAL A 3 -18.94 -12.41 14.52
CA VAL A 3 -18.67 -11.11 13.90
C VAL A 3 -19.64 -10.90 12.74
N THR A 4 -20.25 -9.73 12.66
CA THR A 4 -21.09 -9.33 11.53
C THR A 4 -20.24 -8.59 10.53
N ALA A 5 -20.31 -8.95 9.24
CA ALA A 5 -19.57 -8.25 8.20
C ALA A 5 -20.18 -6.86 7.92
N ALA A 6 -19.31 -5.89 7.68
CA ALA A 6 -19.64 -4.52 7.31
C ALA A 6 -20.45 -4.48 6.00
N SER A 7 -21.41 -3.57 5.92
CA SER A 7 -22.20 -3.41 4.69
C SER A 7 -21.31 -2.87 3.54
N PRO A 8 -21.50 -3.35 2.29
CA PRO A 8 -20.78 -2.79 1.13
C PRO A 8 -20.95 -1.27 0.97
N ALA A 9 -22.08 -0.71 1.40
CA ALA A 9 -22.35 0.73 1.36
C ALA A 9 -21.44 1.52 2.31
N LEU A 10 -21.21 1.02 3.53
CA LEU A 10 -20.29 1.64 4.49
C LEU A 10 -18.87 1.65 3.94
N LEU A 11 -18.40 0.47 3.49
CA LEU A 11 -17.06 0.27 2.93
C LEU A 11 -16.82 1.20 1.74
N HIS A 12 -17.76 1.21 0.77
CA HIS A 12 -17.67 2.06 -0.40
C HIS A 12 -17.66 3.57 -0.04
N ALA A 13 -18.42 4.00 0.96
CA ALA A 13 -18.49 5.41 1.36
C ALA A 13 -17.17 5.94 1.92
N VAL A 14 -16.47 5.13 2.74
CA VAL A 14 -15.13 5.47 3.26
C VAL A 14 -14.16 5.67 2.08
N GLY A 15 -14.17 4.74 1.13
CA GLY A 15 -13.32 4.80 -0.06
C GLY A 15 -13.61 5.99 -0.99
N ASP A 16 -14.89 6.32 -1.28
CA ASP A 16 -15.23 7.47 -2.14
C ASP A 16 -14.78 8.79 -1.53
N ARG A 17 -14.94 8.95 -0.22
CA ARG A 17 -14.53 10.17 0.49
C ARG A 17 -13.02 10.32 0.50
N ALA A 18 -12.29 9.25 0.80
CA ALA A 18 -10.82 9.23 0.77
C ALA A 18 -10.28 9.58 -0.63
N LEU A 19 -10.80 8.91 -1.67
CA LEU A 19 -10.41 9.17 -3.05
C LEU A 19 -10.73 10.60 -3.50
N THR A 20 -11.89 11.13 -3.09
CA THR A 20 -12.27 12.53 -3.38
C THR A 20 -11.30 13.50 -2.72
N TRP A 21 -10.89 13.24 -1.47
CA TRP A 21 -9.91 14.07 -0.78
C TRP A 21 -8.56 14.05 -1.49
N LEU A 22 -8.06 12.87 -1.87
CA LEU A 22 -6.80 12.71 -2.58
C LEU A 22 -6.78 13.45 -3.92
N ASP A 23 -7.85 13.37 -4.71
CA ASP A 23 -7.97 14.09 -5.97
C ASP A 23 -7.97 15.61 -5.79
N ASN A 24 -8.66 16.11 -4.75
CA ASN A 24 -8.70 17.54 -4.44
C ASN A 24 -7.35 18.09 -3.96
N HIS A 25 -6.50 17.25 -3.38
CA HIS A 25 -5.19 17.64 -2.82
C HIS A 25 -4.01 17.14 -3.65
N ARG A 26 -4.24 16.61 -4.86
CA ARG A 26 -3.22 15.93 -5.66
C ARG A 26 -1.97 16.79 -5.96
N GLU A 27 -2.13 18.12 -6.01
CA GLU A 27 -1.03 19.05 -6.26
C GLU A 27 0.04 19.02 -5.15
N HIS A 28 -0.32 18.61 -3.93
CA HIS A 28 0.64 18.49 -2.82
C HIS A 28 1.59 17.28 -2.96
N PHE A 29 1.33 16.35 -3.89
CA PHE A 29 2.29 15.29 -4.22
C PHE A 29 3.43 15.78 -5.14
N ARG A 30 3.37 16.99 -5.68
CA ARG A 30 4.42 17.50 -6.57
C ARG A 30 5.75 17.60 -5.85
N LEU A 31 6.81 17.17 -6.54
CA LEU A 31 8.17 17.45 -6.13
C LEU A 31 8.46 18.93 -6.38
N THR A 32 9.01 19.58 -5.37
CA THR A 32 9.50 20.96 -5.44
C THR A 32 10.97 20.97 -5.89
N PRO A 33 11.50 22.12 -6.36
CA PRO A 33 12.93 22.24 -6.61
C PRO A 33 13.80 21.94 -5.38
N GLY A 34 13.28 22.16 -4.16
CA GLY A 34 13.95 21.82 -2.92
C GLY A 34 14.08 20.31 -2.71
N ASP A 35 13.09 19.53 -3.16
CA ASP A 35 13.11 18.07 -3.02
C ASP A 35 14.21 17.43 -3.87
N PHE A 36 14.61 18.06 -4.98
CA PHE A 36 15.71 17.63 -5.84
C PHE A 36 17.10 18.04 -5.34
N ALA A 37 17.20 18.66 -4.15
CA ALA A 37 18.49 19.04 -3.57
C ALA A 37 19.34 17.82 -3.20
N ASP A 38 18.70 16.71 -2.82
CA ASP A 38 19.35 15.44 -2.50
C ASP A 38 18.44 14.25 -2.83
N ASN A 39 19.05 13.09 -3.10
CA ASN A 39 18.31 11.90 -3.52
C ASN A 39 17.53 11.20 -2.40
N ALA A 40 17.89 11.42 -1.14
CA ALA A 40 17.17 10.86 -0.01
C ALA A 40 15.80 11.53 0.10
N THR A 41 15.74 12.85 -0.03
CA THR A 41 14.51 13.64 -0.08
C THR A 41 13.64 13.24 -1.29
N VAL A 42 14.24 13.09 -2.49
CA VAL A 42 13.50 12.57 -3.66
C VAL A 42 12.90 11.19 -3.35
N THR A 43 13.69 10.29 -2.78
CA THR A 43 13.26 8.94 -2.42
C THR A 43 12.07 8.96 -1.45
N GLU A 44 12.14 9.79 -0.41
CA GLU A 44 11.04 9.97 0.55
C GLU A 44 9.76 10.47 -0.13
N ARG A 45 9.88 11.43 -1.07
CA ARG A 45 8.75 11.96 -1.85
C ARG A 45 8.21 10.99 -2.90
N LEU A 46 9.00 10.03 -3.36
CA LEU A 46 8.55 9.00 -4.29
C LEU A 46 7.69 7.91 -3.64
N LYS A 47 7.88 7.63 -2.35
CA LYS A 47 7.07 6.66 -1.60
C LYS A 47 5.56 6.93 -1.73
N PRO A 48 5.04 8.13 -1.39
CA PRO A 48 3.61 8.42 -1.52
C PRO A 48 3.11 8.41 -2.97
N ILE A 49 3.98 8.67 -3.96
CA ILE A 49 3.62 8.57 -5.38
C ILE A 49 3.45 7.10 -5.80
N GLY A 50 4.34 6.22 -5.36
CA GLY A 50 4.23 4.77 -5.57
C GLY A 50 2.98 4.20 -4.91
N GLU A 51 2.69 4.60 -3.68
CA GLU A 51 1.48 4.20 -2.94
C GLU A 51 0.22 4.70 -3.64
N LEU A 52 0.18 5.95 -4.08
CA LEU A 52 -0.93 6.50 -4.87
C LEU A 52 -1.18 5.63 -6.12
N ALA A 53 -0.14 5.34 -6.89
CA ALA A 53 -0.28 4.56 -8.11
C ALA A 53 -0.82 3.15 -7.85
N LEU A 54 -0.24 2.48 -6.85
CA LEU A 54 -0.63 1.14 -6.43
C LEU A 54 -2.09 1.08 -5.96
N ASN A 55 -2.51 2.04 -5.13
CA ASN A 55 -3.87 2.18 -4.64
C ASN A 55 -4.88 2.30 -5.79
N MET A 56 -4.56 3.16 -6.76
CA MET A 56 -5.43 3.32 -7.94
C MET A 56 -5.46 2.04 -8.78
N GLN A 57 -4.34 1.36 -8.95
CA GLN A 57 -4.28 0.06 -9.63
C GLN A 57 -5.22 -0.97 -8.98
N VAL A 58 -5.23 -1.05 -7.64
CA VAL A 58 -6.16 -1.92 -6.90
C VAL A 58 -7.60 -1.52 -7.15
N LEU A 59 -7.93 -0.22 -7.08
CA LEU A 59 -9.29 0.27 -7.39
C LEU A 59 -9.75 -0.14 -8.80
N PHE A 60 -8.85 -0.12 -9.79
CA PHE A 60 -9.14 -0.60 -11.14
C PHE A 60 -9.37 -2.11 -11.19
N ARG A 61 -8.54 -2.88 -10.48
CA ARG A 61 -8.59 -4.35 -10.45
C ARG A 61 -9.88 -4.86 -9.79
N GLU A 62 -10.22 -4.32 -8.63
CA GLU A 62 -11.36 -4.78 -7.85
C GLU A 62 -12.72 -4.46 -8.50
N GLY A 63 -12.77 -3.47 -9.41
CA GLY A 63 -13.97 -3.19 -10.21
C GLY A 63 -15.20 -2.73 -9.41
N VAL A 64 -15.06 -2.53 -8.10
CA VAL A 64 -16.12 -2.06 -7.19
C VAL A 64 -16.34 -0.56 -7.22
N ALA A 65 -15.49 0.15 -7.96
CA ALA A 65 -15.59 1.58 -8.13
C ALA A 65 -16.76 1.95 -9.06
N GLY A 66 -17.62 2.88 -8.62
CA GLY A 66 -18.57 3.52 -9.52
C GLY A 66 -17.86 4.26 -10.67
N SER A 67 -18.57 4.57 -11.76
CA SER A 67 -17.99 5.22 -12.96
C SER A 67 -17.19 6.49 -12.64
N ARG A 68 -17.64 7.28 -11.66
CA ARG A 68 -16.94 8.48 -11.17
C ARG A 68 -15.63 8.17 -10.44
N GLN A 69 -15.62 7.19 -9.55
CA GLN A 69 -14.41 6.79 -8.83
C GLN A 69 -13.37 6.22 -9.80
N LYS A 70 -13.80 5.38 -10.75
CA LYS A 70 -12.92 4.87 -11.80
C LYS A 70 -12.28 5.98 -12.64
N ALA A 71 -13.05 7.01 -12.99
CA ALA A 71 -12.53 8.17 -13.71
C ALA A 71 -11.48 8.94 -12.89
N ARG A 72 -11.75 9.20 -11.60
CA ARG A 72 -10.79 9.88 -10.70
C ARG A 72 -9.51 9.08 -10.51
N ALA A 73 -9.62 7.77 -10.27
CA ALA A 73 -8.46 6.90 -10.13
C ALA A 73 -7.58 6.92 -11.39
N GLY A 74 -8.21 6.94 -12.57
CA GLY A 74 -7.49 7.05 -13.84
C GLY A 74 -6.78 8.39 -14.00
N GLN A 75 -7.44 9.48 -13.64
CA GLN A 75 -6.86 10.82 -13.66
C GLN A 75 -5.67 10.94 -12.70
N LEU A 76 -5.77 10.37 -11.50
CA LEU A 76 -4.67 10.33 -10.53
C LEU A 76 -3.48 9.50 -11.02
N LEU A 77 -3.72 8.36 -11.69
CA LEU A 77 -2.65 7.57 -12.31
C LEU A 77 -1.96 8.32 -13.45
N ASP A 78 -2.74 8.96 -14.32
CA ASP A 78 -2.21 9.76 -15.42
C ASP A 78 -1.39 10.94 -14.89
N PHE A 79 -1.89 11.62 -13.85
CA PHE A 79 -1.21 12.70 -13.15
C PHE A 79 0.12 12.22 -12.53
N ALA A 80 0.10 11.11 -11.79
CA ALA A 80 1.30 10.55 -11.19
C ALA A 80 2.36 10.19 -12.24
N TRP A 81 1.97 9.53 -13.32
CA TRP A 81 2.90 9.13 -14.36
C TRP A 81 3.43 10.33 -15.17
N ARG A 82 2.54 11.18 -15.69
CA ARG A 82 2.92 12.22 -16.65
C ARG A 82 3.50 13.45 -15.97
N GLU A 83 2.97 13.83 -14.82
CA GLU A 83 3.31 15.09 -14.18
C GLU A 83 4.25 14.93 -13.00
N LEU A 84 3.99 13.98 -12.10
CA LEU A 84 4.85 13.79 -10.91
C LEU A 84 6.17 13.11 -11.26
N LEU A 85 6.11 12.09 -12.13
CA LEU A 85 7.28 11.30 -12.52
C LEU A 85 7.91 11.74 -13.84
N ASP A 86 7.38 12.78 -14.49
CA ASP A 86 7.78 13.26 -15.82
C ASP A 86 7.93 12.11 -16.83
N GLY A 87 6.87 11.30 -16.95
CA GLY A 87 6.85 10.13 -17.83
C GLY A 87 7.87 9.04 -17.48
N GLY A 88 8.39 9.02 -16.24
CA GLY A 88 9.41 8.09 -15.76
C GLY A 88 10.81 8.68 -15.67
N ASN A 89 11.05 9.91 -16.17
CA ASN A 89 12.38 10.54 -16.14
C ASN A 89 12.90 10.78 -14.71
N VAL A 90 12.01 11.07 -13.75
CA VAL A 90 12.39 11.21 -12.33
C VAL A 90 12.97 9.90 -11.79
N LEU A 91 12.32 8.77 -12.10
CA LEU A 91 12.77 7.45 -11.69
C LEU A 91 14.08 7.06 -12.39
N ALA A 92 14.20 7.36 -13.69
CA ALA A 92 15.40 7.08 -14.46
C ALA A 92 16.62 7.85 -13.92
N ARG A 93 16.44 9.14 -13.58
CA ARG A 93 17.48 9.95 -12.96
C ARG A 93 17.89 9.40 -11.61
N LEU A 94 16.93 9.12 -10.72
CA LEU A 94 17.24 8.56 -9.41
C LEU A 94 17.95 7.20 -9.53
N GLN A 95 17.52 6.34 -10.45
CA GLN A 95 18.19 5.05 -10.68
C GLN A 95 19.63 5.21 -11.19
N TYR A 96 19.91 6.26 -11.98
CA TYR A 96 21.26 6.56 -12.43
C TYR A 96 22.13 7.09 -11.29
N ASP A 97 21.60 8.02 -10.48
CA ASP A 97 22.32 8.61 -9.36
C ASP A 97 22.50 7.62 -8.18
N GLU A 98 21.54 6.70 -8.01
CA GLU A 98 21.56 5.62 -7.01
C GLU A 98 21.31 4.23 -7.63
N PRO A 99 22.30 3.63 -8.32
CA PRO A 99 22.16 2.37 -9.07
C PRO A 99 21.66 1.17 -8.26
N LEU A 100 21.81 1.21 -6.94
CA LEU A 100 21.44 0.10 -6.06
C LEU A 100 20.18 0.39 -5.23
N SER A 101 19.54 1.54 -5.43
CA SER A 101 18.27 1.85 -4.77
C SER A 101 17.15 0.98 -5.37
N PRO A 102 16.37 0.25 -4.56
CA PRO A 102 15.21 -0.50 -5.04
C PRO A 102 14.00 0.39 -5.34
N VAL A 103 14.02 1.65 -4.91
CA VAL A 103 12.87 2.55 -4.96
C VAL A 103 12.36 2.80 -6.38
N PRO A 104 13.22 3.11 -7.38
CA PRO A 104 12.74 3.29 -8.75
C PRO A 104 12.07 2.03 -9.30
N LEU A 105 12.62 0.84 -9.03
CA LEU A 105 12.03 -0.44 -9.44
C LEU A 105 10.62 -0.62 -8.86
N GLU A 106 10.46 -0.41 -7.56
CA GLU A 106 9.20 -0.66 -6.87
C GLU A 106 8.10 0.32 -7.27
N VAL A 107 8.43 1.61 -7.43
CA VAL A 107 7.47 2.61 -7.94
C VAL A 107 7.13 2.32 -9.39
N TYR A 108 8.13 2.02 -10.22
CA TYR A 108 7.94 1.76 -11.65
C TYR A 108 7.09 0.52 -11.93
N ALA A 109 7.18 -0.51 -11.08
CA ALA A 109 6.49 -1.78 -11.28
C ALA A 109 4.98 -1.66 -11.51
N THR A 110 4.29 -0.84 -10.72
CA THR A 110 2.86 -0.61 -10.92
C THR A 110 2.55 0.07 -12.25
N PHE A 111 3.35 1.06 -12.67
CA PHE A 111 3.16 1.70 -13.96
C PHE A 111 3.47 0.76 -15.13
N HIS A 112 4.48 -0.12 -14.98
CA HIS A 112 4.81 -1.13 -15.98
C HIS A 112 3.66 -2.12 -16.20
N GLU A 113 3.02 -2.61 -15.12
CA GLU A 113 1.83 -3.47 -15.22
C GLU A 113 0.66 -2.76 -15.94
N LEU A 114 0.53 -1.45 -15.75
CA LEU A 114 -0.45 -0.61 -16.43
C LEU A 114 -0.07 -0.26 -17.89
N GLY A 115 1.00 -0.87 -18.42
CA GLY A 115 1.43 -0.70 -19.80
C GLY A 115 2.30 0.53 -20.06
N ARG A 116 2.74 1.26 -19.02
CA ARG A 116 3.72 2.35 -19.19
C ARG A 116 5.12 1.76 -19.42
N ARG A 117 5.90 2.41 -20.27
CA ARG A 117 7.24 1.96 -20.64
C ARG A 117 8.23 3.10 -20.55
N HIS A 118 9.44 2.80 -20.10
CA HIS A 118 10.54 3.76 -20.04
C HIS A 118 11.85 3.04 -20.34
N PRO A 119 12.24 2.91 -21.62
CA PRO A 119 13.34 2.04 -22.05
C PRO A 119 14.68 2.31 -21.32
N GLY A 120 15.03 3.58 -21.07
CA GLY A 120 16.28 3.92 -20.38
C GLY A 120 16.28 3.53 -18.90
N LEU A 121 15.11 3.47 -18.26
CA LEU A 121 14.99 3.01 -16.87
C LEU A 121 15.05 1.49 -16.82
N GLU A 122 14.31 0.82 -17.72
CA GLU A 122 14.33 -0.64 -17.88
C GLU A 122 15.75 -1.16 -18.15
N GLU A 123 16.51 -0.50 -19.03
CA GLU A 123 17.90 -0.85 -19.32
C GLU A 123 18.81 -0.68 -18.09
N THR A 124 18.70 0.44 -17.38
CA THR A 124 19.51 0.70 -16.17
C THR A 124 19.20 -0.30 -15.06
N LEU A 125 17.91 -0.60 -14.84
CA LEU A 125 17.47 -1.61 -13.88
C LEU A 125 18.06 -2.98 -14.21
N GLU A 126 18.00 -3.40 -15.47
CA GLU A 126 18.54 -4.69 -15.89
C GLU A 126 20.05 -4.80 -15.64
N VAL A 127 20.80 -3.73 -15.90
CA VAL A 127 22.25 -3.70 -15.61
C VAL A 127 22.51 -3.82 -14.11
N CYS A 128 21.84 -3.02 -13.29
CA CYS A 128 22.07 -2.98 -11.84
C CYS A 128 21.72 -4.30 -11.16
N ARG A 129 20.61 -4.93 -11.58
CA ARG A 129 20.11 -6.18 -11.01
C ARG A 129 21.00 -7.39 -11.25
N ARG A 130 21.85 -7.34 -12.27
CA ARG A 130 22.82 -8.43 -12.58
C ARG A 130 24.05 -8.41 -11.68
N THR A 131 24.20 -7.40 -10.82
CA THR A 131 25.30 -7.34 -9.87
C THR A 131 25.05 -8.26 -8.68
N THR A 132 26.13 -8.83 -8.12
CA THR A 132 26.05 -9.54 -6.83
C THR A 132 25.52 -8.62 -5.73
N THR A 133 25.88 -7.34 -5.76
CA THR A 133 25.43 -6.37 -4.76
C THR A 133 23.91 -6.32 -4.66
N TRP A 134 23.19 -6.32 -5.80
CA TRP A 134 21.73 -6.31 -5.80
C TRP A 134 21.11 -7.49 -5.04
N THR A 135 21.63 -8.70 -5.28
CA THR A 135 21.13 -9.91 -4.61
C THR A 135 21.52 -9.96 -3.13
N THR A 136 22.58 -9.25 -2.72
CA THR A 136 23.07 -9.21 -1.34
C THR A 136 22.73 -7.94 -0.56
N LEU A 137 21.93 -7.02 -1.12
CA LEU A 137 21.53 -5.78 -0.43
C LEU A 137 20.96 -6.07 0.98
N GLU A 138 21.47 -5.36 1.98
CA GLU A 138 20.93 -5.43 3.33
C GLU A 138 19.57 -4.72 3.37
N MET A 139 18.52 -5.46 3.71
CA MET A 139 17.15 -5.00 3.70
C MET A 139 16.41 -5.61 4.88
N VAL A 140 15.44 -4.86 5.43
CA VAL A 140 14.44 -5.46 6.31
C VAL A 140 13.69 -6.58 5.57
N PRO A 141 13.33 -7.70 6.22
CA PRO A 141 12.81 -8.88 5.52
C PRO A 141 11.58 -8.61 4.64
N ASN A 142 10.63 -7.79 5.09
CA ASN A 142 9.43 -7.47 4.29
C ASN A 142 9.78 -6.65 3.04
N ARG A 143 10.77 -5.76 3.10
CA ARG A 143 11.24 -4.98 1.95
C ARG A 143 11.84 -5.87 0.87
N ARG A 144 12.51 -6.96 1.24
CA ARG A 144 12.98 -7.97 0.27
C ARG A 144 11.81 -8.59 -0.50
N LEU A 145 10.67 -8.85 0.15
CA LEU A 145 9.46 -9.31 -0.54
C LEU A 145 8.91 -8.24 -1.48
N GLY A 146 8.98 -6.96 -1.10
CA GLY A 146 8.61 -5.83 -1.97
C GLY A 146 9.39 -5.80 -3.27
N VAL A 147 10.71 -5.94 -3.20
CA VAL A 147 11.59 -6.04 -4.37
C VAL A 147 11.22 -7.25 -5.23
N LEU A 148 11.08 -8.44 -4.64
CA LEU A 148 10.73 -9.64 -5.40
C LEU A 148 9.36 -9.54 -6.07
N ASN A 149 8.40 -8.89 -5.40
CA ASN A 149 7.10 -8.61 -5.98
C ASN A 149 7.24 -7.66 -7.17
N ALA A 150 8.01 -6.58 -7.05
CA ALA A 150 8.27 -5.66 -8.15
C ALA A 150 8.95 -6.37 -9.34
N GLU A 151 9.96 -7.21 -9.11
CA GLU A 151 10.62 -8.00 -10.15
C GLU A 151 9.62 -8.89 -10.91
N ARG A 152 8.73 -9.56 -10.17
CA ARG A 152 7.64 -10.35 -10.77
C ARG A 152 6.72 -9.51 -11.65
N LYS A 153 6.31 -8.32 -11.18
CA LYS A 153 5.44 -7.38 -11.92
C LYS A 153 6.07 -6.87 -13.21
N LEU A 154 7.40 -6.75 -13.26
CA LEU A 154 8.14 -6.43 -14.48
C LEU A 154 8.40 -7.65 -15.38
N GLY A 155 8.07 -8.87 -14.94
CA GLY A 155 8.41 -10.11 -15.66
C GLY A 155 9.89 -10.45 -15.61
N LEU A 156 10.61 -9.95 -14.60
CA LEU A 156 12.04 -10.17 -14.43
C LEU A 156 12.32 -11.47 -13.67
N PRO A 157 13.45 -12.16 -13.93
CA PRO A 157 13.88 -13.29 -13.11
C PRO A 157 14.08 -12.83 -11.66
N PRO A 158 13.57 -13.55 -10.65
CA PRO A 158 13.67 -13.11 -9.26
C PRO A 158 15.12 -13.09 -8.77
N SER A 159 15.48 -12.06 -8.01
CA SER A 159 16.82 -11.88 -7.43
C SER A 159 17.11 -12.79 -6.23
N SER A 160 16.09 -13.41 -5.65
CA SER A 160 16.20 -14.39 -4.58
C SER A 160 14.96 -15.29 -4.53
N ASP A 161 15.02 -16.36 -3.74
CA ASP A 161 13.89 -17.26 -3.53
C ASP A 161 12.81 -16.62 -2.65
N PHE A 162 11.57 -16.59 -3.14
CA PHE A 162 10.46 -15.90 -2.48
C PHE A 162 10.05 -16.57 -1.17
N ASP A 163 10.03 -17.90 -1.13
CA ASP A 163 9.63 -18.66 0.07
C ASP A 163 10.67 -18.51 1.19
N GLN A 164 11.96 -18.53 0.85
CA GLN A 164 13.04 -18.23 1.79
C GLN A 164 13.00 -16.79 2.29
N ALA A 165 12.68 -15.82 1.43
CA ALA A 165 12.50 -14.43 1.84
C ALA A 165 11.32 -14.29 2.81
N MET A 166 10.19 -14.96 2.53
CA MET A 166 9.00 -14.96 3.39
C MET A 166 9.31 -15.57 4.75
N ALA A 167 10.00 -16.72 4.76
CA ALA A 167 10.41 -17.39 5.99
C ALA A 167 11.28 -16.49 6.88
N ARG A 168 12.03 -15.52 6.36
CA ARG A 168 12.85 -14.60 7.18
C ARG A 168 12.06 -13.46 7.83
N THR A 169 10.80 -13.26 7.46
CA THR A 169 9.96 -12.22 8.07
C THR A 169 9.53 -12.62 9.48
N TRP A 170 9.17 -11.63 10.30
CA TRP A 170 8.58 -11.89 11.62
C TRP A 170 7.34 -12.77 11.50
N LEU A 171 6.45 -12.46 10.55
CA LEU A 171 5.23 -13.23 10.31
C LEU A 171 5.52 -14.66 9.82
N GLY A 172 6.55 -14.86 9.01
CA GLY A 172 6.97 -16.19 8.54
C GLY A 172 7.54 -17.09 9.65
N GLN A 173 7.93 -16.52 10.79
CA GLN A 173 8.43 -17.26 11.96
C GLN A 173 7.34 -17.56 13.01
N LEU A 174 6.13 -17.01 12.85
CA LEU A 174 4.98 -17.23 13.74
C LEU A 174 5.31 -17.11 15.25
N PRO A 175 5.99 -16.03 15.70
CA PRO A 175 6.36 -15.83 17.10
C PRO A 175 5.15 -15.54 17.99
N GLU A 176 5.36 -15.19 19.26
CA GLU A 176 4.27 -14.90 20.18
C GLU A 176 3.49 -13.63 19.82
N PRO A 177 2.15 -13.69 19.67
CA PRO A 177 1.34 -12.60 19.11
C PRO A 177 1.22 -11.37 20.01
N TRP A 178 1.50 -11.50 21.31
CA TRP A 178 1.46 -10.37 22.26
C TRP A 178 2.74 -9.53 22.25
N THR A 179 3.74 -9.87 21.42
CA THR A 179 4.98 -9.07 21.29
C THR A 179 4.90 -8.05 20.15
N VAL A 180 3.76 -7.93 19.47
CA VAL A 180 3.57 -7.00 18.35
C VAL A 180 3.64 -5.56 18.85
N GLN A 181 4.73 -4.88 18.48
CA GLN A 181 4.90 -3.44 18.65
C GLN A 181 4.55 -2.71 17.35
N LEU A 182 4.44 -1.38 17.39
CA LEU A 182 4.07 -0.56 16.24
C LEU A 182 4.85 -0.92 14.96
N HIS A 183 6.18 -0.95 15.01
CA HIS A 183 7.00 -1.28 13.83
C HIS A 183 6.77 -2.72 13.33
N ILE A 184 6.56 -3.69 14.23
CA ILE A 184 6.28 -5.08 13.88
C ILE A 184 4.91 -5.18 13.19
N ALA A 185 3.94 -4.40 13.64
CA ALA A 185 2.62 -4.37 13.02
C ALA A 185 2.68 -3.89 11.57
N TYR A 186 3.46 -2.84 11.26
CA TYR A 186 3.75 -2.44 9.87
C TYR A 186 4.56 -3.49 9.11
N ASP A 187 5.51 -4.18 9.75
CA ASP A 187 6.23 -5.27 9.09
C ASP A 187 5.29 -6.44 8.71
N ILE A 188 4.29 -6.73 9.54
CA ILE A 188 3.24 -7.73 9.28
C ILE A 188 2.39 -7.30 8.08
N THR A 189 1.91 -6.05 8.06
CA THR A 189 1.05 -5.54 6.98
C THR A 189 1.77 -5.61 5.63
N HIS A 190 3.00 -5.07 5.54
CA HIS A 190 3.79 -5.12 4.32
C HIS A 190 4.14 -6.55 3.89
N THR A 191 4.38 -7.47 4.83
CA THR A 191 4.58 -8.89 4.49
C THR A 191 3.35 -9.46 3.79
N VAL A 192 2.14 -9.25 4.34
CA VAL A 192 0.89 -9.73 3.74
C VAL A 192 0.62 -9.04 2.40
N PHE A 193 0.86 -7.75 2.30
CA PHE A 193 0.69 -6.98 1.07
C PHE A 193 1.56 -7.54 -0.06
N HIS A 194 2.85 -7.78 0.18
CA HIS A 194 3.72 -8.33 -0.85
C HIS A 194 3.41 -9.79 -1.21
N LEU A 195 3.08 -10.61 -0.19
CA LEU A 195 2.72 -12.02 -0.36
C LEU A 195 1.50 -12.20 -1.27
N THR A 196 0.48 -11.38 -1.08
CA THR A 196 -0.79 -11.46 -1.82
C THR A 196 -0.82 -10.65 -3.10
N ASN A 197 0.28 -10.00 -3.50
CA ASN A 197 0.26 -8.95 -4.53
C ASN A 197 -0.83 -7.89 -4.26
N TRP A 198 -0.84 -7.36 -3.05
CA TRP A 198 -1.77 -6.34 -2.60
C TRP A 198 -3.22 -6.81 -2.74
N GLY A 199 -3.49 -8.03 -2.29
CA GLY A 199 -4.83 -8.66 -2.27
C GLY A 199 -5.27 -9.41 -3.53
N GLU A 200 -4.50 -9.40 -4.62
CA GLU A 200 -4.87 -10.13 -5.85
C GLU A 200 -4.88 -11.65 -5.69
N ALA A 201 -3.98 -12.17 -4.85
CA ALA A 201 -3.73 -13.59 -4.70
C ALA A 201 -3.77 -14.03 -3.21
N PRO A 202 -4.94 -13.99 -2.53
CA PRO A 202 -5.09 -14.43 -1.13
C PRO A 202 -4.62 -15.86 -0.87
N GLU A 203 -4.73 -16.73 -1.88
CA GLU A 203 -4.33 -18.14 -1.82
C GLU A 203 -2.81 -18.36 -1.70
N ARG A 204 -2.01 -17.32 -1.92
CA ARG A 204 -0.55 -17.37 -1.72
C ARG A 204 -0.16 -17.30 -0.25
N ILE A 205 -1.06 -16.94 0.65
CA ILE A 205 -0.77 -16.97 2.10
C ILE A 205 -0.62 -18.43 2.53
N PRO A 206 0.54 -18.84 3.09
CA PRO A 206 0.70 -20.20 3.61
C PRO A 206 -0.36 -20.53 4.66
N PRO A 207 -0.89 -21.76 4.70
CA PRO A 207 -1.98 -22.12 5.63
C PRO A 207 -1.67 -21.83 7.10
N ALA A 208 -0.44 -22.05 7.55
CA ALA A 208 -0.01 -21.76 8.92
C ALA A 208 -0.03 -20.25 9.25
N VAL A 209 0.38 -19.41 8.29
CA VAL A 209 0.31 -17.94 8.40
C VAL A 209 -1.15 -17.48 8.41
N ALA A 210 -1.99 -18.04 7.54
CA ALA A 210 -3.42 -17.72 7.49
C ALA A 210 -4.14 -18.09 8.80
N GLU A 211 -3.83 -19.25 9.39
CA GLU A 211 -4.37 -19.67 10.69
C GLU A 211 -3.93 -18.71 11.80
N TYR A 212 -2.64 -18.35 11.82
CA TYR A 212 -2.07 -17.43 12.80
C TYR A 212 -2.75 -16.05 12.73
N LEU A 213 -2.86 -15.47 11.52
CA LEU A 213 -3.56 -14.19 11.33
C LEU A 213 -5.05 -14.29 11.69
N THR A 214 -5.74 -15.35 11.27
CA THR A 214 -7.16 -15.56 11.61
C THR A 214 -7.38 -15.62 13.12
N ARG A 215 -6.40 -16.14 13.88
CA ARG A 215 -6.49 -16.26 15.35
C ARG A 215 -6.21 -14.94 16.07
N TYR A 216 -5.25 -14.15 15.60
CA TYR A 216 -4.72 -13.01 16.38
C TYR A 216 -5.04 -11.62 15.81
N LEU A 217 -5.32 -11.51 14.50
CA LEU A 217 -5.66 -10.24 13.87
C LEU A 217 -6.86 -9.52 14.53
N PRO A 218 -7.95 -10.21 14.95
CA PRO A 218 -9.07 -9.52 15.61
C PRO A 218 -8.66 -8.77 16.88
N ALA A 219 -7.81 -9.37 17.72
CA ALA A 219 -7.33 -8.71 18.94
C ALA A 219 -6.45 -7.50 18.62
N TRP A 220 -5.57 -7.61 17.62
CA TRP A 220 -4.75 -6.47 17.19
C TRP A 220 -5.61 -5.34 16.62
N LEU A 221 -6.64 -5.65 15.82
CA LEU A 221 -7.57 -4.66 15.29
C LEU A 221 -8.28 -3.90 16.42
N GLU A 222 -8.77 -4.62 17.44
CA GLU A 222 -9.39 -4.00 18.62
C GLU A 222 -8.39 -3.11 19.37
N ASP A 223 -7.19 -3.60 19.67
CA ASP A 223 -6.16 -2.84 20.39
C ASP A 223 -5.80 -1.53 19.67
N TRP A 224 -5.57 -1.58 18.35
CA TRP A 224 -5.21 -0.38 17.57
C TRP A 224 -6.39 0.57 17.34
N ALA A 225 -7.62 0.05 17.31
CA ALA A 225 -8.81 0.89 17.31
C ALA A 225 -9.01 1.60 18.66
N ASP A 226 -8.71 0.94 19.78
CA ASP A 226 -8.78 1.52 21.14
C ASP A 226 -7.69 2.56 21.38
N LEU A 227 -6.52 2.36 20.77
CA LEU A 227 -5.47 3.38 20.71
C LEU A 227 -5.75 4.49 19.70
N GLU A 228 -6.86 4.42 18.94
CA GLU A 228 -7.19 5.38 17.88
C GLU A 228 -6.05 5.57 16.86
N HIS A 229 -5.26 4.52 16.59
CA HIS A 229 -4.16 4.56 15.62
C HIS A 229 -4.68 4.17 14.23
N TRP A 230 -5.44 5.07 13.62
CA TRP A 230 -6.20 4.84 12.40
C TRP A 230 -5.36 4.44 11.18
N ASP A 231 -4.13 4.93 11.07
CA ASP A 231 -3.25 4.53 9.96
C ASP A 231 -3.00 3.01 9.95
N LEU A 232 -2.39 2.51 11.02
CA LEU A 232 -2.14 1.09 11.22
C LEU A 232 -3.43 0.26 11.27
N LEU A 233 -4.50 0.75 11.89
CA LEU A 233 -5.79 0.07 11.87
C LEU A 233 -6.25 -0.14 10.42
N GLY A 234 -6.15 0.89 9.58
CA GLY A 234 -6.47 0.82 8.16
C GLY A 234 -5.65 -0.25 7.44
N GLU A 235 -4.35 -0.33 7.70
CA GLU A 235 -3.49 -1.36 7.11
C GLU A 235 -3.85 -2.77 7.59
N LEU A 236 -4.23 -2.94 8.86
CA LEU A 236 -4.67 -4.24 9.37
C LEU A 236 -6.05 -4.64 8.81
N LEU A 237 -6.92 -3.68 8.49
CA LEU A 237 -8.17 -3.94 7.75
C LEU A 237 -7.87 -4.39 6.31
N VAL A 238 -6.82 -3.86 5.67
CA VAL A 238 -6.31 -4.38 4.39
C VAL A 238 -5.82 -5.82 4.58
N VAL A 239 -5.08 -6.13 5.65
CA VAL A 239 -4.63 -7.50 5.97
C VAL A 239 -5.82 -8.45 6.11
N ASP A 240 -6.88 -8.05 6.84
CA ASP A 240 -8.10 -8.86 6.96
C ASP A 240 -8.70 -9.15 5.58
N ALA A 241 -8.87 -8.12 4.74
CA ALA A 241 -9.40 -8.27 3.39
C ALA A 241 -8.53 -9.15 2.47
N CYS A 242 -7.21 -9.21 2.72
CA CYS A 242 -6.25 -10.11 2.05
C CYS A 242 -6.38 -11.58 2.49
N LEU A 243 -7.06 -11.90 3.59
CA LEU A 243 -7.22 -13.29 4.03
C LEU A 243 -8.14 -14.08 3.08
N PRO A 244 -7.93 -15.40 2.95
CA PRO A 244 -8.83 -16.27 2.18
C PRO A 244 -10.29 -16.16 2.62
N ARG A 245 -10.53 -15.91 3.92
CA ARG A 245 -11.84 -15.69 4.53
C ARG A 245 -11.76 -14.44 5.44
N PRO A 246 -12.02 -13.24 4.91
CA PRO A 246 -11.96 -12.01 5.68
C PRO A 246 -13.16 -11.94 6.65
N ALA A 247 -12.96 -11.31 7.81
CA ALA A 247 -14.03 -11.10 8.78
C ALA A 247 -14.89 -9.87 8.42
N LEU A 248 -14.24 -8.80 7.94
CA LEU A 248 -14.82 -7.50 7.60
C LEU A 248 -15.67 -6.94 8.74
N ASP A 249 -15.18 -6.97 9.97
CA ASP A 249 -15.96 -6.64 11.17
C ASP A 249 -16.66 -5.27 11.09
N ALA A 250 -18.00 -5.28 11.14
CA ALA A 250 -18.83 -4.09 11.04
C ALA A 250 -18.54 -3.05 12.11
N GLU A 251 -18.31 -3.45 13.36
CA GLU A 251 -18.09 -2.51 14.46
C GLU A 251 -16.75 -1.77 14.29
N LEU A 252 -15.70 -2.49 13.89
CA LEU A 252 -14.40 -1.89 13.58
C LEU A 252 -14.48 -0.95 12.37
N TRP A 253 -15.21 -1.33 11.31
CA TRP A 253 -15.41 -0.47 10.14
C TRP A 253 -16.24 0.78 10.46
N GLU A 254 -17.22 0.69 11.35
CA GLU A 254 -18.00 1.85 11.81
C GLU A 254 -17.13 2.82 12.61
N ARG A 255 -16.28 2.31 13.51
CA ARG A 255 -15.28 3.12 14.24
C ARG A 255 -14.30 3.80 13.28
N TYR A 256 -13.77 3.05 12.33
CA TYR A 256 -12.84 3.57 11.33
C TYR A 256 -13.49 4.65 10.45
N ALA A 257 -14.73 4.43 10.00
CA ALA A 257 -15.49 5.41 9.24
C ALA A 257 -15.81 6.69 10.04
N ALA A 258 -16.06 6.56 11.35
CA ALA A 258 -16.31 7.70 12.24
C ALA A 258 -15.08 8.59 12.46
N ALA A 259 -13.87 8.01 12.38
CA ALA A 259 -12.62 8.76 12.45
C ALA A 259 -12.34 9.60 11.19
N GLN A 260 -12.91 9.22 10.03
CA GLN A 260 -12.72 9.93 8.77
C GLN A 260 -13.35 11.34 8.81
N SER A 261 -12.51 12.36 8.63
CA SER A 261 -12.93 13.77 8.62
C SER A 261 -14.00 14.05 7.56
N PRO A 262 -14.89 15.04 7.76
CA PRO A 262 -15.96 15.37 6.80
C PRO A 262 -15.47 15.60 5.36
N THR A 263 -14.24 16.06 5.17
CA THR A 263 -13.62 16.28 3.86
C THR A 263 -13.09 15.00 3.20
N GLY A 264 -12.94 13.91 3.96
CA GLY A 264 -12.53 12.59 3.50
C GLY A 264 -11.12 12.16 3.92
N ALA A 265 -10.32 13.07 4.51
CA ALA A 265 -9.03 12.72 5.10
C ALA A 265 -9.17 11.81 6.31
N MET A 266 -8.21 10.91 6.48
CA MET A 266 -8.04 10.05 7.65
C MET A 266 -6.85 10.54 8.48
N PRO A 267 -6.99 10.79 9.79
CA PRO A 267 -5.85 11.09 10.65
C PRO A 267 -4.93 9.88 10.84
N ILE A 268 -3.67 10.08 11.23
CA ILE A 268 -2.80 8.97 11.64
C ILE A 268 -3.27 8.39 12.98
N HIS A 269 -3.48 9.26 13.95
CA HIS A 269 -3.79 8.92 15.33
C HIS A 269 -4.75 9.97 15.92
N GLN A 270 -5.74 9.52 16.68
CA GLN A 270 -6.75 10.38 17.32
C GLN A 270 -7.46 11.30 16.31
N GLN A 271 -7.42 12.61 16.53
CA GLN A 271 -8.14 13.62 15.74
C GLN A 271 -7.29 14.16 14.59
N MET A 272 -7.95 14.80 13.63
CA MET A 272 -7.26 15.50 12.54
C MET A 272 -6.28 16.55 13.07
N PRO A 273 -5.04 16.60 12.54
CA PRO A 273 -4.11 17.67 12.86
C PRO A 273 -4.66 19.01 12.33
N GLN A 274 -4.28 20.08 13.03
CA GLN A 274 -4.55 21.46 12.63
C GLN A 274 -3.25 22.10 12.16
N GLY A 275 -3.31 22.98 11.17
CA GLY A 275 -2.12 23.66 10.67
C GLY A 275 -2.27 24.14 9.23
N ASP A 276 -1.12 24.41 8.61
CA ASP A 276 -1.06 24.72 7.19
C ASP A 276 -1.55 23.52 6.35
N PRO A 277 -2.33 23.73 5.27
CA PRO A 277 -2.84 22.63 4.45
C PRO A 277 -1.77 21.69 3.90
N ALA A 278 -0.57 22.17 3.57
CA ALA A 278 0.51 21.31 3.08
C ALA A 278 1.09 20.45 4.22
N GLU A 279 1.31 21.03 5.40
CA GLU A 279 1.76 20.30 6.58
C GLU A 279 0.72 19.26 7.04
N VAL A 280 -0.57 19.58 6.93
CA VAL A 280 -1.66 18.64 7.21
C VAL A 280 -1.65 17.52 6.16
N PHE A 281 -1.51 17.86 4.87
CA PHE A 281 -1.42 16.87 3.81
C PHE A 281 -0.27 15.88 4.02
N ASP A 282 0.93 16.37 4.33
CA ASP A 282 2.10 15.53 4.58
C ASP A 282 1.89 14.56 5.77
N GLN A 283 1.03 14.91 6.73
CA GLN A 283 0.66 14.02 7.82
C GLN A 283 -0.45 13.02 7.46
N VAL A 284 -1.42 13.39 6.63
CA VAL A 284 -2.67 12.60 6.48
C VAL A 284 -2.85 11.93 5.13
N HIS A 285 -1.97 12.17 4.15
CA HIS A 285 -2.10 11.55 2.83
C HIS A 285 -1.99 10.02 2.89
N HIS A 286 -1.04 9.48 3.67
CA HIS A 286 -0.83 8.03 3.81
C HIS A 286 -2.04 7.31 4.42
N PRO A 287 -2.53 7.66 5.62
CA PRO A 287 -3.74 7.02 6.16
C PRO A 287 -4.97 7.21 5.27
N THR A 288 -5.03 8.31 4.49
CA THR A 288 -6.13 8.52 3.53
C THR A 288 -6.00 7.60 2.31
N LEU A 289 -4.78 7.34 1.82
CA LEU A 289 -4.51 6.31 0.81
C LEU A 289 -4.93 4.94 1.33
N VAL A 290 -4.48 4.57 2.53
CA VAL A 290 -4.85 3.31 3.19
C VAL A 290 -6.37 3.17 3.32
N ALA A 291 -7.09 4.23 3.71
CA ALA A 291 -8.55 4.22 3.77
C ALA A 291 -9.20 3.91 2.41
N ALA A 292 -8.69 4.49 1.31
CA ALA A 292 -9.15 4.18 -0.04
C ALA A 292 -8.84 2.72 -0.41
N PHE A 293 -7.64 2.24 -0.09
CA PHE A 293 -7.20 0.85 -0.33
C PHE A 293 -8.10 -0.17 0.36
N ALA A 294 -8.21 -0.05 1.68
CA ALA A 294 -8.91 -0.97 2.55
C ALA A 294 -10.36 -1.07 2.11
N SER A 295 -10.98 0.08 1.85
CA SER A 295 -12.37 0.19 1.40
C SER A 295 -12.60 -0.52 0.06
N ALA A 296 -11.69 -0.36 -0.90
CA ALA A 296 -11.80 -0.99 -2.21
C ALA A 296 -11.77 -2.51 -2.10
N MET A 297 -10.78 -3.05 -1.37
CA MET A 297 -10.67 -4.50 -1.19
C MET A 297 -11.84 -5.04 -0.38
N ALA A 298 -12.17 -4.43 0.76
CA ALA A 298 -13.26 -4.87 1.61
C ALA A 298 -14.60 -4.87 0.85
N THR A 299 -14.88 -3.83 0.05
CA THR A 299 -16.10 -3.78 -0.78
C THR A 299 -16.14 -4.95 -1.78
N SER A 300 -15.01 -5.24 -2.44
CA SER A 300 -14.90 -6.37 -3.39
C SER A 300 -15.15 -7.72 -2.74
N ARG A 301 -14.55 -7.94 -1.56
CA ARG A 301 -14.73 -9.15 -0.77
C ARG A 301 -16.17 -9.28 -0.28
N ALA A 302 -16.78 -8.20 0.20
CA ALA A 302 -18.17 -8.19 0.66
C ALA A 302 -19.16 -8.46 -0.49
N MET A 303 -18.95 -7.89 -1.67
CA MET A 303 -19.80 -8.14 -2.85
C MET A 303 -19.66 -9.57 -3.36
N SER A 304 -18.44 -10.13 -3.35
CA SER A 304 -18.18 -11.51 -3.79
C SER A 304 -18.78 -12.56 -2.85
N ALA A 305 -19.02 -12.22 -1.59
CA ALA A 305 -19.67 -13.13 -0.62
C ALA A 305 -21.21 -13.18 -0.76
N VAL A 306 -21.80 -12.21 -1.47
CA VAL A 306 -23.26 -12.12 -1.70
C VAL A 306 -23.69 -12.76 -3.03
N GLY A 307 -22.76 -12.95 -3.96
CA GLY A 307 -22.98 -13.60 -5.26
C GLY A 307 -22.66 -15.09 -5.25
#